data_AF-A0A1G1J2E0-F1
#
_entry.id   AF-A0A1G1J2E0-F1
#
_cell.length_a   1.000
_cell.length_b   1.000
_cell.length_c   1.000
_cell.angle_alpha   90.00
_cell.angle_beta   90.00
_cell.angle_gamma   90.00
#
_symmetry.space_group_name_H-M   'P 1'
#
loop_
_entity.id
_entity.type
_entity.pdbx_description
1 polymer ?
#
loop_
_entity_poly.entity_id
_entity_poly.type
_entity_poly.pdbx_seq_one_letter_code
_entity_poly.pdbx_strand_id
1 'polypeptide(L)'
;MGANMEKADKNKRFKSKLGLRLIITIGIVVLVTMVFFEYLAYVNIKKMPAQHFGEFIILHSVHTAVTLLIVLVVIYYIMATYVLKPIRKLLYALEEMEKGKFVTSLEIKSGDEFEFLADRFNDMGFKLRDYVQRFVRIEKYSSVIAILRRVMSEIKEPCSSLRANIKLLHSLTKEDPQLSKLVGQVHNALRSIDNKLNELEQIEIPEELINADKEHE
;
A
#
# COMPACT_ATOMS: atom_id res chain seq x y z
N MET A 1 22.42 12.40 1.69
CA MET A 1 21.23 12.04 2.51
C MET A 1 21.25 10.59 3.02
N GLY A 2 21.75 9.59 2.26
CA GLY A 2 21.72 8.17 2.67
C GLY A 2 22.47 7.80 3.97
N ALA A 3 23.65 8.38 4.23
CA ALA A 3 24.45 8.04 5.43
C ALA A 3 23.81 8.45 6.77
N ASN A 4 22.94 9.47 6.78
CA ASN A 4 22.23 9.89 7.99
C ASN A 4 20.98 9.03 8.26
N MET A 5 20.31 8.52 7.22
CA MET A 5 19.18 7.59 7.37
C MET A 5 19.64 6.22 7.88
N GLU A 6 20.77 5.70 7.38
CA GLU A 6 21.32 4.41 7.82
C GLU A 6 21.77 4.44 9.30
N LYS A 7 22.37 5.54 9.76
CA LYS A 7 22.74 5.72 11.16
C LYS A 7 21.52 5.84 12.09
N ALA A 8 20.49 6.57 11.66
CA ALA A 8 19.25 6.72 12.43
C ALA A 8 18.54 5.36 12.63
N ASP A 9 18.56 4.53 11.59
CA ASP A 9 17.95 3.22 11.59
C ASP A 9 18.71 2.20 12.46
N LYS A 10 20.05 2.14 12.33
CA LYS A 10 20.91 1.34 13.22
C LYS A 10 20.74 1.71 14.68
N ASN A 11 20.65 3.01 14.99
CA ASN A 11 20.44 3.50 16.36
C ASN A 11 19.06 3.08 16.93
N LYS A 12 18.01 3.11 16.10
CA LYS A 12 16.66 2.69 16.50
C LYS A 12 16.59 1.18 16.79
N ARG A 13 17.24 0.37 15.94
CA ARG A 13 17.36 -1.10 16.10
C ARG A 13 18.25 -1.48 17.28
N PHE A 14 19.29 -0.70 17.57
CA PHE A 14 20.14 -0.90 18.74
C PHE A 14 19.38 -0.61 20.04
N LYS A 15 18.63 0.50 20.09
CA LYS A 15 17.82 0.87 21.27
C LYS A 15 16.72 -0.14 21.59
N SER A 16 16.06 -0.73 20.58
CA SER A 16 15.05 -1.78 20.82
C SER A 16 15.66 -3.07 21.37
N LYS A 17 16.79 -3.53 20.82
CA LYS A 17 17.49 -4.73 21.34
C LYS A 17 18.09 -4.51 22.74
N LEU A 18 18.60 -3.32 23.02
CA LEU A 18 19.13 -2.98 24.34
C LEU A 18 18.02 -2.93 25.40
N GLY A 19 16.86 -2.37 25.06
CA GLY A 19 15.68 -2.36 25.94
C GLY A 19 15.18 -3.76 26.27
N LEU A 20 15.09 -4.64 25.27
CA LEU A 20 14.64 -6.03 25.48
C LEU A 20 15.60 -6.81 26.39
N ARG A 21 16.91 -6.67 26.16
CA ARG A 21 17.93 -7.31 27.02
C ARG A 21 17.85 -6.83 28.46
N LEU A 22 17.66 -5.52 28.67
CA LEU A 22 17.53 -4.96 30.02
C LEU A 22 16.31 -5.53 30.75
N ILE A 23 15.16 -5.65 30.06
CA ILE A 23 13.93 -6.23 30.61
C ILE A 23 14.14 -7.68 31.03
N ILE A 24 14.77 -8.49 30.16
CA ILE A 24 15.05 -9.90 30.47
C ILE A 24 15.98 -10.00 31.69
N THR A 25 17.02 -9.17 31.74
CA THR A 25 17.94 -9.13 32.90
C THR A 25 17.22 -8.76 34.19
N ILE A 26 16.37 -7.72 34.17
CA ILE A 26 15.57 -7.32 35.33
C ILE A 26 14.65 -8.46 35.75
N GLY A 27 13.99 -9.12 34.81
CA GLY A 27 13.11 -10.27 35.09
C GLY A 27 13.85 -11.42 35.77
N ILE A 28 15.04 -11.77 35.30
CA ILE A 28 15.87 -12.81 35.92
C ILE A 28 16.30 -12.40 37.34
N VAL A 29 16.74 -11.15 37.52
CA VAL A 29 17.12 -10.65 38.84
C VAL A 29 15.94 -10.71 39.81
N VAL A 30 14.76 -10.24 39.39
CA VAL A 30 13.53 -10.30 40.20
C VAL A 30 13.18 -11.74 40.58
N LEU A 31 13.24 -12.67 39.62
CA LEU A 31 12.98 -14.10 39.85
C LEU A 31 13.95 -14.69 40.89
N VAL A 32 15.25 -14.42 40.73
CA VAL A 32 16.28 -14.93 41.65
C VAL A 32 16.09 -14.35 43.05
N THR A 33 15.81 -13.03 43.16
CA THR A 33 15.55 -12.40 44.46
C THR A 33 14.30 -12.95 45.12
N MET A 34 13.26 -13.25 44.34
CA MET A 34 12.01 -13.82 44.82
C MET A 34 12.24 -15.23 45.40
N VAL A 35 12.91 -16.12 44.66
CA VAL A 35 13.22 -17.48 45.11
C VAL A 35 14.12 -17.47 46.35
N PHE A 36 15.12 -16.58 46.38
CA PHE A 36 16.00 -16.45 47.53
C PHE A 36 15.24 -15.98 48.78
N PHE A 37 14.34 -15.02 48.63
CA PHE A 37 13.51 -14.51 49.73
C PHE A 37 12.56 -15.59 50.27
N GLU A 38 11.92 -16.38 49.40
CA GLU A 38 11.10 -17.53 49.81
C GLU A 38 11.92 -18.60 50.54
N TYR A 39 13.13 -18.90 50.07
CA TYR A 39 14.04 -19.83 50.74
C TYR A 39 14.43 -19.34 52.15
N LEU A 40 14.77 -18.06 52.30
CA LEU A 40 15.06 -17.47 53.61
C LEU A 40 13.84 -17.51 54.52
N ALA A 41 12.65 -17.21 54.00
CA ALA A 41 11.40 -17.31 54.75
C ALA A 41 11.17 -18.75 55.27
N TYR A 42 11.39 -19.76 54.41
CA TYR A 42 11.28 -21.17 54.76
C TYR A 42 12.27 -21.59 55.85
N VAL A 43 13.53 -21.18 55.77
CA VAL A 43 14.56 -21.53 56.76
C VAL A 43 14.28 -20.89 58.12
N ASN A 44 13.73 -19.67 58.14
CA ASN A 44 13.51 -18.92 59.37
C ASN A 44 12.22 -19.29 60.11
N ILE A 45 11.17 -19.75 59.41
CA ILE A 45 9.84 -19.96 60.03
C ILE A 45 9.85 -20.97 61.18
N LYS A 46 10.67 -22.03 61.10
CA LYS A 46 10.78 -23.06 62.15
C LYS A 46 11.59 -22.62 63.37
N LYS A 47 12.42 -21.58 63.23
CA LYS A 47 13.34 -21.10 64.28
C LYS A 47 12.81 -19.85 65.01
N MET A 48 11.69 -19.28 64.56
CA MET A 48 11.19 -17.99 65.02
C MET A 48 10.25 -18.14 66.23
N PRO A 49 10.45 -17.36 67.31
CA PRO A 49 9.52 -17.37 68.45
C PRO A 49 8.21 -16.68 68.10
N ALA A 50 7.10 -17.11 68.72
CA ALA A 50 5.74 -16.70 68.38
C ALA A 50 5.50 -15.18 68.40
N GLN A 51 6.22 -14.44 69.25
CA GLN A 51 6.09 -12.98 69.38
C GLN A 51 6.50 -12.19 68.11
N HIS A 52 7.35 -12.73 67.24
CA HIS A 52 7.81 -12.05 66.01
C HIS A 52 7.05 -12.49 64.74
N PHE A 53 6.06 -13.37 64.88
CA PHE A 53 5.35 -13.95 63.73
C PHE A 53 4.58 -12.91 62.90
N GLY A 54 3.98 -11.91 63.56
CA GLY A 54 3.25 -10.83 62.88
C GLY A 54 4.17 -9.95 62.02
N GLU A 55 5.33 -9.55 62.54
CA GLU A 55 6.33 -8.76 61.82
C GLU A 55 6.83 -9.51 60.58
N PHE A 56 7.04 -10.82 60.70
CA PHE A 56 7.42 -11.69 59.60
C PHE A 56 6.37 -11.73 58.48
N ILE A 57 5.09 -11.89 58.84
CA ILE A 57 3.98 -11.88 57.87
C ILE A 57 3.91 -10.54 57.14
N ILE A 58 4.02 -9.41 57.87
CA ILE A 58 3.96 -8.06 57.28
C ILE A 58 5.12 -7.88 56.30
N LEU A 59 6.35 -8.19 56.70
CA LEU A 59 7.53 -8.08 55.83
C LEU A 59 7.37 -8.91 54.55
N HIS A 60 6.92 -10.17 54.69
CA HIS A 60 6.71 -11.05 53.55
C HIS A 60 5.60 -10.53 52.62
N SER A 61 4.49 -10.05 53.19
CA SER A 61 3.38 -9.46 52.43
C SER A 61 3.81 -8.22 51.65
N VAL A 62 4.59 -7.34 52.27
CA VAL A 62 5.14 -6.14 51.63
C VAL A 62 6.09 -6.52 50.49
N HIS A 63 7.01 -7.47 50.71
CA HIS A 63 7.92 -7.94 49.67
C HIS A 63 7.17 -8.50 48.46
N THR A 64 6.15 -9.34 48.68
CA THR A 64 5.32 -9.91 47.62
C THR A 64 4.56 -8.82 46.86
N ALA A 65 3.98 -7.84 47.56
CA ALA A 65 3.29 -6.72 46.92
C ALA A 65 4.22 -5.87 46.05
N VAL A 66 5.43 -5.56 46.55
CA VAL A 66 6.44 -4.79 45.80
C VAL A 66 6.92 -5.56 44.58
N THR A 67 7.17 -6.86 44.72
CA THR A 67 7.59 -7.73 43.62
C THR A 67 6.52 -7.78 42.53
N LEU A 68 5.26 -7.95 42.90
CA LEU A 68 4.13 -7.95 41.97
C LEU A 68 4.01 -6.61 41.22
N LEU A 69 4.16 -5.50 41.94
CA LEU A 69 4.13 -4.17 41.34
C LEU A 69 5.24 -4.00 40.28
N ILE A 70 6.47 -4.42 40.59
CA ILE A 70 7.60 -4.36 39.64
C ILE A 70 7.28 -5.18 38.39
N VAL A 71 6.77 -6.41 38.55
CA VAL A 71 6.40 -7.27 37.42
C VAL A 71 5.33 -6.61 36.54
N LEU A 72 4.29 -6.03 37.14
CA LEU A 72 3.23 -5.34 36.39
C LEU A 72 3.76 -4.15 35.59
N VAL A 73 4.65 -3.35 36.17
CA VAL A 73 5.28 -2.21 35.48
C VAL A 73 6.12 -2.69 34.30
N VAL A 74 6.87 -3.78 34.46
CA VAL A 74 7.67 -4.38 33.38
C VAL A 74 6.77 -4.89 32.25
N ILE A 75 5.70 -5.62 32.57
CA ILE A 75 4.73 -6.12 31.58
C ILE A 75 4.07 -4.96 30.83
N TYR A 76 3.61 -3.92 31.55
CA TYR A 76 3.04 -2.73 30.94
C TYR A 76 4.00 -2.09 29.94
N TYR A 77 5.27 -1.92 30.33
CA TYR A 77 6.29 -1.36 29.45
C TYR A 77 6.49 -2.22 28.19
N ILE A 78 6.58 -3.55 28.32
CA ILE A 78 6.70 -4.47 27.19
C ILE A 78 5.51 -4.30 26.25
N MET A 79 4.28 -4.39 26.78
CA MET A 79 3.05 -4.26 26.00
C MET A 79 2.99 -2.93 25.25
N ALA A 80 3.27 -1.82 25.92
CA ALA A 80 3.24 -0.49 25.31
C ALA A 80 4.26 -0.35 24.17
N THR A 81 5.45 -0.93 24.31
CA THR A 81 6.58 -0.70 23.40
C THR A 81 6.68 -1.70 22.26
N TYR A 82 6.45 -2.99 22.52
CA TYR A 82 6.63 -4.06 21.54
C TYR A 82 5.33 -4.51 20.87
N VAL A 83 4.17 -4.23 21.47
CA VAL A 83 2.87 -4.64 20.89
C VAL A 83 2.07 -3.42 20.45
N LEU A 84 1.76 -2.51 21.38
CA LEU A 84 0.83 -1.42 21.12
C LEU A 84 1.40 -0.37 20.16
N LYS A 85 2.70 -0.12 20.21
CA LYS A 85 3.37 0.85 19.32
C LYS A 85 3.41 0.38 17.85
N PRO A 86 3.82 -0.86 17.51
CA PRO A 86 3.64 -1.39 16.15
C PRO A 86 2.19 -1.34 15.66
N ILE A 87 1.22 -1.75 16.49
CA ILE A 87 -0.20 -1.73 16.13
C ILE A 87 -0.67 -0.31 15.78
N ARG A 88 -0.35 0.68 16.60
CA ARG A 88 -0.73 2.09 16.33
C ARG A 88 -0.13 2.63 15.04
N LYS A 89 1.10 2.23 14.69
CA LYS A 89 1.71 2.61 13.41
C LYS A 89 0.97 2.00 12.23
N LEU A 90 0.60 0.72 12.33
CA LEU A 90 -0.16 0.03 11.29
C LEU A 90 -1.54 0.67 11.10
N LEU A 91 -2.25 0.96 12.19
CA LEU A 91 -3.54 1.67 12.15
C LEU A 91 -3.42 3.04 11.48
N TYR A 92 -2.41 3.83 11.84
CA TYR A 92 -2.17 5.12 11.19
C TYR A 92 -1.87 4.97 9.69
N ALA A 93 -1.07 3.99 9.30
CA ALA A 93 -0.79 3.74 7.89
C ALA A 93 -2.03 3.30 7.12
N LEU A 94 -2.90 2.50 7.75
CA LEU A 94 -4.18 2.08 7.19
C LEU A 94 -5.13 3.27 7.00
N GLU A 95 -5.28 4.14 8.00
CA GLU A 95 -6.10 5.36 7.89
C GLU A 95 -5.63 6.29 6.77
N GLU A 96 -4.32 6.42 6.55
CA GLU A 96 -3.81 7.21 5.42
C GLU A 96 -4.12 6.51 4.08
N MET A 97 -4.04 5.18 4.03
CA MET A 97 -4.42 4.38 2.86
C MET A 97 -5.91 4.52 2.53
N GLU A 98 -6.80 4.50 3.52
CA GLU A 98 -8.24 4.73 3.34
C GLU A 98 -8.55 6.12 2.75
N LYS A 99 -7.73 7.13 3.05
CA LYS A 99 -7.83 8.48 2.45
C LYS A 99 -7.26 8.56 1.03
N GLY A 100 -6.91 7.43 0.42
CA GLY A 100 -6.31 7.36 -0.91
C GLY A 100 -4.82 7.72 -0.94
N LYS A 101 -4.17 7.89 0.22
CA LYS A 101 -2.71 8.06 0.29
C LYS A 101 -2.09 6.67 0.43
N PHE A 102 -1.72 6.06 -0.69
CA PHE A 102 -1.08 4.75 -0.69
C PHE A 102 0.35 4.84 -0.12
N VAL A 103 0.49 4.93 1.20
CA VAL A 103 1.78 5.02 1.89
C VAL A 103 2.56 3.72 1.65
N THR A 104 3.77 3.82 1.10
CA THR A 104 4.65 2.68 0.76
C THR A 104 5.83 2.52 1.73
N SER A 105 5.77 3.14 2.91
CA SER A 105 6.92 3.23 3.82
C SER A 105 6.54 3.02 5.29
N LEU A 106 5.68 2.03 5.58
CA LEU A 106 5.50 1.58 6.95
C LEU A 106 6.77 0.89 7.43
N GLU A 107 7.58 1.62 8.21
CA GLU A 107 8.83 1.11 8.76
C GLU A 107 8.65 0.55 10.18
N ILE A 108 8.53 -0.77 10.25
CA ILE A 108 8.60 -1.57 11.48
C ILE A 108 9.81 -2.50 11.35
N LYS A 109 10.77 -2.40 12.29
CA LYS A 109 12.02 -3.17 12.28
C LYS A 109 12.20 -3.94 13.58
N SER A 110 11.28 -4.86 13.83
CA SER A 110 11.21 -5.67 15.05
C SER A 110 11.89 -7.04 14.89
N GLY A 111 12.02 -7.55 13.67
CA GLY A 111 12.53 -8.88 13.34
C GLY A 111 11.53 -9.99 13.65
N ASP A 112 10.24 -9.66 13.70
CA ASP A 112 9.13 -10.54 14.07
C ASP A 112 7.95 -10.40 13.06
N GLU A 113 6.79 -10.96 13.42
CA GLU A 113 5.58 -10.95 12.59
C GLU A 113 5.07 -9.53 12.28
N PHE A 114 5.38 -8.52 13.10
CA PHE A 114 4.99 -7.14 12.83
C PHE A 114 5.85 -6.49 11.74
N GLU A 115 7.12 -6.88 11.61
CA GLU A 115 7.98 -6.46 10.49
C GLU A 115 7.48 -7.09 9.20
N PHE A 116 7.20 -8.40 9.22
CA PHE A 116 6.61 -9.09 8.07
C PHE A 116 5.27 -8.48 7.64
N LEU A 117 4.38 -8.18 8.59
CA LEU A 117 3.09 -7.54 8.30
C LEU A 117 3.26 -6.15 7.69
N ALA A 118 4.25 -5.38 8.13
CA ALA A 118 4.56 -4.08 7.56
C ALA A 118 5.03 -4.20 6.09
N ASP A 119 5.88 -5.18 5.79
CA ASP A 119 6.34 -5.43 4.42
C ASP A 119 5.18 -5.81 3.50
N ARG A 120 4.30 -6.72 3.94
CA ARG A 120 3.09 -7.10 3.17
C ARG A 120 2.13 -5.95 2.99
N PHE A 121 1.99 -5.08 3.98
CA PHE A 121 1.18 -3.87 3.87
C PHE A 121 1.75 -2.91 2.82
N ASN A 122 3.07 -2.72 2.78
CA ASN A 122 3.74 -1.89 1.79
C ASN A 122 3.56 -2.46 0.37
N ASP A 123 3.70 -3.78 0.18
CA ASP A 123 3.45 -4.46 -1.09
C ASP A 123 2.02 -4.20 -1.59
N MET A 124 1.03 -4.34 -0.70
CA MET A 124 -0.37 -4.08 -1.00
C MET A 124 -0.60 -2.61 -1.40
N GLY A 125 0.00 -1.67 -0.65
CA GLY A 125 -0.08 -0.24 -0.97
C GLY A 125 0.52 0.10 -2.33
N PHE A 126 1.62 -0.54 -2.71
CA PHE A 126 2.22 -0.38 -4.04
C PHE A 126 1.30 -0.90 -5.14
N LYS A 127 0.80 -2.15 -5.01
CA LYS A 127 -0.10 -2.75 -6.00
C LYS A 127 -1.39 -1.95 -6.17
N LEU A 128 -2.00 -1.51 -5.08
CA LEU A 128 -3.24 -0.74 -5.13
C LEU A 128 -3.03 0.62 -5.82
N ARG A 129 -1.91 1.30 -5.56
CA ARG A 129 -1.55 2.53 -6.27
C ARG A 129 -1.42 2.29 -7.77
N ASP A 130 -0.74 1.22 -8.16
CA ASP A 130 -0.56 0.88 -9.57
C ASP A 130 -1.90 0.55 -10.24
N TYR A 131 -2.76 -0.26 -9.60
CA TYR A 131 -4.11 -0.55 -10.08
C TYR A 131 -4.96 0.70 -10.28
N VAL A 132 -4.95 1.65 -9.33
CA VAL A 132 -5.69 2.91 -9.47
C VAL A 132 -5.16 3.74 -10.63
N GLN A 133 -3.83 3.86 -10.78
CA GLN A 133 -3.23 4.61 -11.89
C GLN A 133 -3.55 3.99 -13.25
N ARG A 134 -3.54 2.65 -13.34
CA ARG A 134 -3.94 1.92 -14.54
C ARG A 134 -5.41 2.14 -14.85
N PHE A 135 -6.29 2.00 -13.86
CA PHE A 135 -7.73 2.18 -14.03
C PHE A 135 -8.08 3.58 -14.56
N VAL A 136 -7.51 4.63 -13.96
CA VAL A 136 -7.69 6.02 -14.43
C VAL A 136 -7.20 6.18 -15.86
N ARG A 137 -6.11 5.52 -16.24
CA ARG A 137 -5.59 5.57 -17.61
C ARG A 137 -6.53 4.88 -18.58
N ILE A 138 -7.02 3.68 -18.25
CA ILE A 138 -7.99 2.92 -19.05
C ILE A 138 -9.27 3.75 -19.26
N GLU A 139 -9.81 4.36 -18.20
CA GLU A 139 -11.00 5.21 -18.28
C GLU A 139 -10.78 6.41 -19.23
N LYS A 140 -9.62 7.06 -19.12
CA LYS A 140 -9.24 8.16 -20.02
C LYS A 140 -9.17 7.69 -21.48
N TYR A 141 -8.51 6.57 -21.78
CA TYR A 141 -8.47 6.01 -23.13
C TYR A 141 -9.87 5.66 -23.63
N SER A 142 -10.70 5.05 -22.78
CA SER A 142 -12.07 4.66 -23.10
C SER A 142 -12.93 5.87 -23.48
N SER A 143 -12.83 6.97 -22.73
CA SER A 143 -13.55 8.21 -23.04
C SER A 143 -13.09 8.85 -24.36
N VAL A 144 -11.78 8.87 -24.63
CA VAL A 144 -11.21 9.40 -25.88
C VAL A 144 -11.66 8.56 -27.08
N ILE A 145 -11.61 7.22 -26.97
CA ILE A 145 -12.07 6.32 -28.03
C ILE A 145 -13.57 6.49 -28.28
N ALA A 146 -14.38 6.66 -27.23
CA ALA A 146 -15.82 6.89 -27.38
C ALA A 146 -16.12 8.21 -28.11
N ILE A 147 -15.41 9.29 -27.76
CA ILE A 147 -15.51 10.59 -28.47
C ILE A 147 -15.06 10.44 -29.92
N LEU A 148 -13.93 9.77 -30.16
CA LEU A 148 -13.41 9.53 -31.50
C LEU A 148 -14.44 8.77 -32.35
N ARG A 149 -15.02 7.68 -31.84
CA ARG A 149 -16.07 6.90 -32.52
C ARG A 149 -17.27 7.76 -32.88
N ARG A 150 -17.71 8.61 -31.96
CA ARG A 150 -18.82 9.54 -32.21
C ARG A 150 -18.48 10.55 -33.31
N VAL A 151 -17.33 11.23 -33.21
CA VAL A 151 -16.88 12.21 -34.21
C VAL A 151 -16.70 11.54 -35.58
N MET A 152 -16.15 10.33 -35.62
CA MET A 152 -16.02 9.56 -36.87
C MET A 152 -17.38 9.26 -37.49
N SER A 153 -18.38 8.83 -36.70
CA SER A 153 -19.75 8.62 -37.20
C SER A 153 -20.34 9.90 -37.78
N GLU A 154 -20.26 11.01 -37.03
CA GLU A 154 -20.76 12.32 -37.44
C GLU A 154 -20.05 12.86 -38.70
N ILE A 155 -18.79 12.48 -38.98
CA ILE A 155 -18.07 12.83 -40.22
C ILE A 155 -18.41 11.84 -41.37
N LYS A 156 -18.61 10.57 -41.08
CA LYS A 156 -18.92 9.50 -42.06
C LYS A 156 -20.29 9.73 -42.71
N GLU A 157 -21.24 10.28 -41.96
CA GLU A 157 -22.57 10.68 -42.45
C GLU A 157 -22.52 11.68 -43.62
N PRO A 158 -21.94 12.89 -43.48
CA PRO A 158 -21.83 13.85 -44.57
C PRO A 158 -20.90 13.36 -45.68
N CYS A 159 -19.84 12.58 -45.38
CA CYS A 159 -18.99 11.97 -46.41
C CYS A 159 -19.78 11.01 -47.30
N SER A 160 -20.70 10.23 -46.73
CA SER A 160 -21.56 9.31 -47.49
C SER A 160 -22.50 10.07 -48.45
N SER A 161 -23.07 11.19 -47.99
CA SER A 161 -23.87 12.09 -48.82
C SER A 161 -23.05 12.73 -49.95
N LEU A 162 -21.85 13.24 -49.63
CA LEU A 162 -20.94 13.83 -50.61
C LEU A 162 -20.52 12.79 -51.67
N ARG A 163 -20.28 11.54 -51.28
CA ARG A 163 -19.96 10.44 -52.21
C ARG A 163 -21.11 10.16 -53.18
N ALA A 164 -22.35 10.21 -52.71
CA ALA A 164 -23.53 10.04 -53.56
C ALA A 164 -23.66 11.19 -54.57
N ASN A 165 -23.49 12.43 -54.12
CA ASN A 165 -23.52 13.61 -54.98
C ASN A 165 -22.41 13.60 -56.03
N ILE A 166 -21.18 13.22 -55.66
CA ILE A 166 -20.05 13.07 -56.58
C ILE A 166 -20.34 12.00 -57.65
N LYS A 167 -20.95 10.86 -57.28
CA LYS A 167 -21.35 9.84 -58.26
C LYS A 167 -22.37 10.38 -59.27
N LEU A 168 -23.35 11.18 -58.81
CA LEU A 168 -24.33 11.84 -59.69
C LEU A 168 -23.66 12.89 -60.59
N LEU A 169 -22.79 13.74 -60.04
CA LEU A 169 -22.03 14.72 -60.83
C LEU A 169 -21.14 14.01 -61.85
N HIS A 170 -20.49 12.91 -61.50
CA HIS A 170 -19.69 12.13 -62.43
C HIS A 170 -20.53 11.57 -63.60
N SER A 171 -21.79 11.19 -63.38
CA SER A 171 -22.65 10.73 -64.48
C SER A 171 -23.12 11.87 -65.39
N LEU A 172 -23.27 13.08 -64.85
CA LEU A 172 -23.71 14.28 -65.59
C LEU A 172 -22.57 14.98 -66.36
N THR A 173 -21.32 14.73 -65.99
CA THR A 173 -20.14 15.48 -66.50
C THR A 173 -19.29 14.69 -67.49
N LYS A 174 -19.79 13.54 -67.97
CA LYS A 174 -19.06 12.63 -68.89
C LYS A 174 -18.60 13.28 -70.19
N GLU A 175 -19.30 14.32 -70.66
CA GLU A 175 -19.02 14.98 -71.93
C GLU A 175 -18.08 16.19 -71.80
N ASP A 176 -17.79 16.65 -70.58
CA ASP A 176 -16.84 17.73 -70.30
C ASP A 176 -15.54 17.16 -69.66
N PRO A 177 -14.43 17.10 -70.42
CA PRO A 177 -13.17 16.54 -69.93
C PRO A 177 -12.58 17.28 -68.71
N GLN A 178 -12.78 18.60 -68.60
CA GLN A 178 -12.23 19.39 -67.49
C GLN A 178 -13.04 19.15 -66.22
N LEU A 179 -14.36 19.12 -66.35
CA LEU A 179 -15.28 18.91 -65.24
C LEU A 179 -15.19 17.47 -64.70
N SER A 180 -15.06 16.48 -65.59
CA SER A 180 -14.81 15.08 -65.22
C SER A 180 -13.51 14.91 -64.41
N LYS A 181 -12.43 15.59 -64.82
CA LYS A 181 -11.15 15.57 -64.08
C LYS A 181 -11.30 16.16 -62.67
N LEU A 182 -12.02 17.27 -62.51
CA LEU A 182 -12.26 17.91 -61.21
C LEU A 182 -13.09 17.02 -60.29
N VAL A 183 -14.17 16.42 -60.79
CA VAL A 183 -15.01 15.46 -60.03
C VAL A 183 -14.18 14.26 -59.59
N GLY A 184 -13.28 13.76 -60.45
CA GLY A 184 -12.34 12.68 -60.11
C GLY A 184 -11.37 13.05 -58.99
N GLN A 185 -10.87 14.30 -58.95
CA GLN A 185 -10.01 14.79 -57.87
C GLN A 185 -10.74 14.84 -56.52
N VAL A 186 -11.97 15.38 -56.50
CA VAL A 186 -12.80 15.43 -55.28
C VAL A 186 -13.17 14.02 -54.81
N HIS A 187 -13.50 13.10 -55.74
CA HIS A 187 -13.75 11.70 -55.43
C HIS A 187 -12.55 11.02 -54.76
N ASN A 188 -11.34 11.24 -55.28
CA ASN A 188 -10.11 10.70 -54.71
C ASN A 188 -9.79 11.31 -53.34
N ALA A 189 -10.01 12.61 -53.15
CA ALA A 189 -9.85 13.27 -51.86
C ALA A 189 -10.82 12.70 -50.81
N LEU A 190 -12.09 12.49 -51.18
CA LEU A 190 -13.10 11.87 -50.30
C LEU A 190 -12.72 10.43 -49.93
N ARG A 191 -12.25 9.64 -50.89
CA ARG A 191 -11.73 8.28 -50.62
C ARG A 191 -10.53 8.30 -49.67
N SER A 192 -9.64 9.30 -49.78
CA SER A 192 -8.54 9.45 -48.83
C SER A 192 -9.02 9.77 -47.42
N ILE A 193 -10.10 10.54 -47.26
CA ILE A 193 -10.71 10.84 -45.96
C ILE A 193 -11.33 9.56 -45.37
N ASP A 194 -12.07 8.80 -46.17
CA ASP A 194 -12.66 7.52 -45.74
C ASP A 194 -11.60 6.55 -45.21
N ASN A 195 -10.47 6.42 -45.90
CA ASN A 195 -9.38 5.55 -45.47
C ASN A 195 -8.82 5.99 -44.11
N LYS A 196 -8.60 7.29 -43.91
CA LYS A 196 -8.12 7.83 -42.62
C LYS A 196 -9.14 7.64 -41.50
N LEU A 197 -10.44 7.77 -41.78
CA LEU A 197 -11.48 7.49 -40.79
C LEU A 197 -11.48 6.02 -40.38
N ASN A 198 -11.30 5.10 -41.33
CA ASN A 198 -11.21 3.67 -41.03
C ASN A 198 -9.96 3.31 -40.20
N GLU A 199 -8.82 3.98 -40.44
CA GLU A 199 -7.61 3.82 -39.60
C GLU A 199 -7.87 4.26 -38.15
N LEU A 200 -8.57 5.39 -37.96
CA LEU A 200 -8.94 5.88 -36.63
C LEU A 200 -9.98 4.98 -35.92
N GLU A 201 -10.82 4.27 -36.69
CA GLU A 201 -11.84 3.34 -36.19
C GLU A 201 -11.23 2.08 -35.56
N GLN A 202 -9.99 1.74 -35.93
CA GLN A 202 -9.22 0.60 -35.39
C GLN A 202 -8.45 0.93 -34.10
N ILE A 203 -8.50 2.17 -33.60
CA ILE A 203 -7.80 2.54 -32.37
C ILE A 203 -8.51 1.89 -31.16
N GLU A 204 -7.76 1.08 -30.42
CA GLU A 204 -8.18 0.41 -29.18
C GLU A 204 -7.29 0.80 -27.99
N ILE A 205 -7.67 0.36 -26.79
CA ILE A 205 -6.89 0.59 -25.58
C ILE A 205 -5.62 -0.29 -25.66
N PRO A 206 -4.41 0.25 -25.40
CA PRO A 206 -3.18 -0.53 -25.44
C PRO A 206 -3.25 -1.79 -24.54
N GLU A 207 -2.89 -2.95 -25.08
CA GLU A 207 -2.93 -4.24 -24.33
C GLU A 207 -2.04 -4.24 -23.08
N GLU A 208 -0.93 -3.51 -23.11
CA GLU A 208 -0.02 -3.34 -21.96
C GLU A 208 -0.76 -2.80 -20.72
N LEU A 209 -1.78 -1.95 -20.91
CA LEU A 209 -2.59 -1.42 -19.81
C LEU A 209 -3.59 -2.44 -19.27
N ILE A 210 -3.94 -3.44 -20.08
CA ILE A 210 -4.93 -4.47 -19.78
C ILE A 210 -4.25 -5.71 -19.16
N ASN A 211 -3.05 -6.07 -19.62
CA ASN A 211 -2.41 -7.36 -19.34
C ASN A 211 -1.14 -7.29 -18.47
N ALA A 212 -0.78 -6.15 -17.90
CA ALA A 212 0.47 -5.97 -17.14
C ALA A 212 0.58 -6.73 -15.80
N ASP A 213 -0.35 -7.65 -15.48
CA ASP A 213 -0.18 -8.61 -14.38
C ASP A 213 0.63 -9.86 -14.81
N LYS A 214 0.82 -10.10 -16.11
CA LYS A 214 1.53 -11.28 -16.66
C LYS A 214 3.06 -11.18 -16.67
N GLU A 215 3.65 -10.04 -16.30
CA GLU A 215 5.10 -9.86 -16.29
C GLU A 215 5.78 -10.22 -14.96
N HIS A 216 4.99 -10.58 -13.93
CA HIS A 216 5.50 -10.89 -12.59
C HIS A 216 5.23 -12.33 -12.11
N GLU A 217 4.81 -13.22 -13.01
CA GLU A 217 4.74 -14.68 -12.80
C GLU A 217 5.96 -15.38 -13.42
#